data_AF-A0A2I0HHJ3-F1
#
_entry.id   AF-A0A2I0HHJ3-F1
#
_cell.length_a   1.000
_cell.length_b   1.000
_cell.length_c   1.000
_cell.angle_alpha   90.00
_cell.angle_beta   90.00
_cell.angle_gamma   90.00
#
_symmetry.space_group_name_H-M   'P 1'
#
loop_
_entity.id
_entity.type
_entity.pdbx_description
1 polymer ?
#
loop_
_entity_poly.entity_id
_entity_poly.type
_entity_poly.pdbx_seq_one_letter_code
_entity_poly.pdbx_strand_id
1 'polypeptide(L)'
;MGRLHLSIDLRPLLFLAFLLIAGSSRAAALPLSTSSRWVVDEGGRRVKLSCVNWVAHLEGVVAEGLSKQPLDDISKQIGDMGFNCVRLTWPLFLATNDSLAALTVRQSLKGLGLIEAVSGFQANNPTLIDLPLIQAYQAVVKNLGENNIMVILDNHISKPGWCCSSFDGNGFFGDTYFNPDIWVKGLTKMATLFNGVANVVGMSLRNELRGSRQNTNDWYRYMQRGAEVVHAANPDVLVILSGLSYDKDLSFLRTRPVNLSFTGKLVFEVHWYGFSDGRAWLDGNPNQVCGRVTDNIMRMSGFLLEKWPLFMSEFGIDQRGTNANDNRYFNCFMGLAAELDLDWALWTLVGSYYLREGVVGLNEYYGALNWNWCEARNSSFLQRISALQSPFQGPGISDSNMHKIIFHPMTGQCVVRKSLLDPLTLGPCTYSEAWHYSPAKALTIKGTYFCLQAQELGKPAKLGIICADSNSRWDPISDSKMHLSSKAEDGSSVCLDVDPDTNILVTNECKCLSRDKWCDPASQWFKLVDSTRSLGGPEDSYNVLDSRSTDGASAVI
;
A
#
# COMPACT_ATOMS: atom_id res chain seq x y z
N MET A 1 32.06 -68.14 16.84
CA MET A 1 30.94 -67.55 16.08
C MET A 1 30.58 -66.23 16.73
N GLY A 2 30.94 -65.11 16.10
CA GLY A 2 30.56 -63.77 16.54
C GLY A 2 30.63 -62.85 15.34
N ARG A 3 29.48 -62.54 14.73
CA ARG A 3 29.37 -61.55 13.66
C ARG A 3 29.09 -60.19 14.30
N LEU A 4 30.02 -59.25 14.17
CA LEU A 4 29.74 -57.83 14.35
C LEU A 4 28.88 -57.36 13.17
N HIS A 5 27.69 -56.83 13.45
CA HIS A 5 26.96 -56.00 12.50
C HIS A 5 27.29 -54.53 12.80
N LEU A 6 27.93 -53.87 11.83
CA LEU A 6 28.06 -52.41 11.78
C LEU A 6 26.71 -51.84 11.33
N SER A 7 26.04 -51.08 12.20
CA SER A 7 24.89 -50.25 11.81
C SER A 7 25.40 -48.86 11.44
N ILE A 8 25.35 -48.51 10.16
CA ILE A 8 25.61 -47.15 9.68
C ILE A 8 24.33 -46.34 9.92
N ASP A 9 24.39 -45.39 10.84
CA ASP A 9 23.29 -44.48 11.13
C ASP A 9 23.21 -43.40 10.04
N LEU A 10 22.24 -43.53 9.13
CA LEU A 10 21.99 -42.62 8.00
C LEU A 10 21.33 -41.28 8.41
N ARG A 11 21.22 -41.01 9.72
CA ARG A 11 20.57 -39.81 10.28
C ARG A 11 21.28 -38.46 10.05
N PRO A 12 22.59 -38.32 9.76
CA PRO A 12 23.17 -36.98 9.55
C PRO A 12 23.00 -36.47 8.11
N LEU A 13 22.53 -37.30 7.16
CA LEU A 13 22.35 -36.90 5.76
C LEU A 13 20.96 -36.33 5.43
N LEU A 14 20.00 -36.44 6.34
CA LEU A 14 18.66 -35.83 6.20
C LEU A 14 18.56 -34.42 6.77
N PHE A 15 19.51 -34.00 7.61
CA PHE A 15 19.53 -32.64 8.19
C PHE A 15 20.15 -31.57 7.27
N LEU A 16 20.84 -31.97 6.19
CA LEU A 16 21.32 -31.03 5.16
C LEU A 16 20.33 -30.81 4.01
N ALA A 17 19.23 -31.57 3.95
CA ALA A 17 18.23 -31.47 2.88
C ALA A 17 17.02 -30.56 3.22
N PHE A 18 16.90 -30.11 4.47
CA PHE A 18 15.76 -29.29 4.94
C PHE A 18 16.06 -27.78 5.07
N LEU A 19 17.19 -27.31 4.53
CA LEU A 19 17.60 -25.90 4.55
C LEU A 19 17.36 -25.15 3.23
N LEU A 20 16.50 -25.67 2.34
CA LEU A 20 16.30 -25.11 0.99
C LEU A 20 14.86 -24.73 0.62
N ILE A 21 13.95 -24.57 1.58
CA ILE A 21 12.61 -24.00 1.32
C ILE A 21 12.25 -22.90 2.33
N ALA A 22 13.21 -22.01 2.62
CA ALA A 22 12.84 -20.62 2.83
C ALA A 22 12.72 -20.04 1.43
N GLY A 23 11.49 -19.95 0.92
CA GLY A 23 11.19 -19.27 -0.33
C GLY A 23 11.60 -17.80 -0.20
N SER A 24 12.87 -17.52 -0.45
CA SER A 24 13.33 -16.20 -0.84
C SER A 24 12.58 -15.90 -2.11
N SER A 25 11.48 -15.15 -2.00
CA SER A 25 10.91 -14.48 -3.15
C SER A 25 11.99 -13.53 -3.64
N ARG A 26 12.87 -14.01 -4.52
CA ARG A 26 13.61 -13.11 -5.42
C ARG A 26 12.53 -12.21 -6.01
N ALA A 27 12.58 -10.92 -5.71
CA ALA A 27 11.85 -9.96 -6.49
C ALA A 27 12.30 -10.19 -7.93
N ALA A 28 11.41 -10.74 -8.76
CA ALA A 28 11.64 -10.82 -10.19
C ALA A 28 11.55 -9.38 -10.70
N ALA A 29 12.63 -8.62 -10.54
CA ALA A 29 12.84 -7.37 -11.24
C ALA A 29 13.16 -7.72 -12.70
N LEU A 30 12.09 -8.04 -13.43
CA LEU A 30 12.03 -8.35 -14.85
C LEU A 30 10.73 -7.70 -15.36
N PRO A 31 10.69 -7.17 -16.60
CA PRO A 31 9.72 -6.15 -17.00
C PRO A 31 8.28 -6.51 -16.63
N LEU A 32 7.67 -5.69 -15.77
CA LEU A 32 6.28 -5.86 -15.40
C LEU A 32 5.37 -5.52 -16.59
N SER A 33 4.22 -6.17 -16.64
CA SER A 33 3.18 -5.90 -17.64
C SER A 33 1.80 -5.85 -16.99
N THR A 34 0.77 -5.55 -17.78
CA THR A 34 -0.61 -5.48 -17.33
C THR A 34 -1.48 -6.52 -18.01
N SER A 35 -2.33 -7.18 -17.21
CA SER A 35 -3.29 -8.18 -17.67
C SER A 35 -4.62 -7.92 -16.98
N SER A 36 -5.60 -7.42 -17.75
CA SER A 36 -6.85 -6.88 -17.20
C SER A 36 -6.53 -5.83 -16.11
N ARG A 37 -7.07 -5.99 -14.90
CA ARG A 37 -6.86 -5.09 -13.76
C ARG A 37 -5.57 -5.33 -12.98
N TRP A 38 -4.73 -6.28 -13.39
CA TRP A 38 -3.58 -6.71 -12.61
C TRP A 38 -2.26 -6.27 -13.23
N VAL A 39 -1.32 -5.89 -12.37
CA VAL A 39 0.10 -5.89 -12.71
C VAL A 39 0.63 -7.31 -12.58
N VAL A 40 1.37 -7.79 -13.57
CA VAL A 40 1.89 -9.17 -13.65
C VAL A 40 3.36 -9.22 -14.04
N ASP A 41 4.04 -10.29 -13.62
CA ASP A 41 5.38 -10.64 -14.07
C ASP A 41 5.36 -11.26 -15.48
N GLU A 42 6.54 -11.59 -16.02
CA GLU A 42 6.68 -12.26 -17.33
C GLU A 42 5.95 -13.62 -17.41
N GLY A 43 5.76 -14.28 -16.27
CA GLY A 43 4.99 -15.53 -16.16
C GLY A 43 3.48 -15.32 -16.09
N GLY A 44 3.01 -14.07 -16.17
CA GLY A 44 1.60 -13.72 -16.04
C GLY A 44 1.07 -13.82 -14.62
N ARG A 45 1.94 -13.96 -13.61
CA ARG A 45 1.55 -14.03 -12.19
C ARG A 45 1.41 -12.63 -11.64
N ARG A 46 0.39 -12.41 -10.81
CA ARG A 46 0.14 -11.12 -10.20
C ARG A 46 1.30 -10.67 -9.32
N VAL A 47 1.74 -9.44 -9.54
CA VAL A 47 2.66 -8.71 -8.68
C VAL A 47 1.87 -7.62 -7.98
N LYS A 48 1.81 -7.69 -6.65
CA LYS A 48 1.21 -6.65 -5.81
C LYS A 48 2.19 -5.49 -5.68
N LEU A 49 1.76 -4.26 -5.98
CA LEU A 49 2.55 -3.07 -5.66
C LEU A 49 2.13 -2.57 -4.27
N SER A 50 3.00 -2.79 -3.29
CA SER A 50 2.86 -2.37 -1.91
C SER A 50 3.98 -1.38 -1.62
N CYS A 51 3.82 -0.15 -2.12
CA CYS A 51 4.90 0.81 -2.17
C CYS A 51 4.85 1.82 -1.03
N VAL A 52 5.95 2.57 -0.89
CA VAL A 52 6.00 3.81 -0.11
C VAL A 52 6.52 4.94 -1.00
N ASN A 53 6.00 6.16 -0.82
CA ASN A 53 6.55 7.34 -1.49
C ASN A 53 7.83 7.78 -0.79
N TRP A 54 8.90 8.05 -1.55
CA TRP A 54 10.12 8.65 -1.01
C TRP A 54 10.40 10.00 -1.68
N VAL A 55 10.45 11.04 -0.86
CA VAL A 55 10.64 12.41 -1.30
C VAL A 55 12.10 12.65 -1.69
N ALA A 56 12.34 13.07 -2.94
CA ALA A 56 13.63 13.53 -3.46
C ALA A 56 13.50 14.74 -4.40
N HIS A 57 12.32 15.37 -4.43
CA HIS A 57 11.99 16.47 -5.36
C HIS A 57 12.01 17.87 -4.75
N LEU A 58 12.23 17.98 -3.43
CA LEU A 58 12.29 19.27 -2.74
C LEU A 58 13.54 20.06 -3.12
N GLU A 59 13.71 21.24 -2.55
CA GLU A 59 14.75 22.23 -2.89
C GLU A 59 16.16 21.65 -2.86
N GLY A 60 16.43 20.68 -1.99
CA GLY A 60 17.72 19.96 -1.92
C GLY A 60 17.99 19.04 -3.11
N VAL A 61 16.95 18.59 -3.81
CA VAL A 61 16.97 17.67 -4.98
C VAL A 61 17.77 16.39 -4.70
N VAL A 62 17.65 15.89 -3.47
CA VAL A 62 18.26 14.65 -3.00
C VAL A 62 17.25 13.97 -2.08
N ALA A 63 17.25 12.64 -2.04
CA ALA A 63 16.32 11.89 -1.21
C ALA A 63 16.45 12.29 0.27
N GLU A 64 15.30 12.55 0.90
CA GLU A 64 15.24 12.94 2.31
C GLU A 64 15.81 11.82 3.21
N GLY A 65 16.34 12.20 4.37
CA GLY A 65 16.83 11.25 5.39
C GLY A 65 18.29 10.80 5.29
N LEU A 66 18.93 10.97 4.14
CA LEU A 66 20.33 10.58 3.90
C LEU A 66 21.38 11.37 4.72
N SER A 67 20.99 12.44 5.43
CA SER A 67 21.89 13.07 6.40
C SER A 67 21.76 12.45 7.80
N LYS A 68 20.75 11.61 8.04
CA LYS A 68 20.43 11.00 9.32
C LYS A 68 20.82 9.52 9.38
N GLN A 69 20.63 8.79 8.28
CA GLN A 69 20.93 7.37 8.18
C GLN A 69 21.68 7.03 6.88
N PRO A 70 22.49 5.95 6.87
CA PRO A 70 23.04 5.40 5.64
C PRO A 70 21.93 5.01 4.65
N LEU A 71 22.17 5.25 3.36
CA LEU A 71 21.24 4.91 2.27
C LEU A 71 20.82 3.43 2.33
N ASP A 72 21.79 2.54 2.57
CA ASP A 72 21.55 1.10 2.61
C ASP A 72 20.66 0.67 3.78
N ASP A 73 20.79 1.32 4.94
CA ASP A 73 19.97 1.03 6.11
C ASP A 73 18.52 1.47 5.87
N ILE A 74 18.30 2.64 5.26
CA ILE A 74 16.97 3.10 4.87
C ILE A 74 16.34 2.13 3.87
N SER A 75 17.08 1.71 2.83
CA SER A 75 16.58 0.78 1.81
C SER A 75 16.19 -0.58 2.40
N LYS A 76 16.96 -1.13 3.33
CA LYS A 76 16.62 -2.36 4.05
C LYS A 76 15.39 -2.19 4.91
N GLN A 77 15.30 -1.09 5.64
CA GLN A 77 14.17 -0.80 6.52
C GLN A 77 12.84 -0.71 5.75
N ILE A 78 12.86 -0.23 4.50
CA ILE A 78 11.68 -0.25 3.61
C ILE A 78 11.17 -1.69 3.42
N GLY A 79 12.09 -2.64 3.15
CA GLY A 79 11.77 -4.06 3.03
C GLY A 79 11.30 -4.69 4.36
N ASP A 80 11.94 -4.34 5.47
CA ASP A 80 11.58 -4.84 6.81
C ASP A 80 10.19 -4.36 7.26
N MET A 81 9.74 -3.19 6.79
CA MET A 81 8.38 -2.69 6.98
C MET A 81 7.35 -3.36 6.04
N GLY A 82 7.78 -4.26 5.16
CA GLY A 82 6.96 -5.03 4.24
C GLY A 82 6.63 -4.34 2.91
N PHE A 83 7.25 -3.19 2.61
CA PHE A 83 7.11 -2.58 1.29
C PHE A 83 8.00 -3.28 0.27
N ASN A 84 7.52 -3.42 -0.96
CA ASN A 84 8.29 -4.04 -2.05
C ASN A 84 8.64 -3.06 -3.18
N CYS A 85 8.19 -1.81 -3.06
CA CYS A 85 8.48 -0.75 -4.02
C CYS A 85 8.58 0.62 -3.38
N VAL A 86 9.28 1.53 -4.06
CA VAL A 86 9.33 2.95 -3.75
C VAL A 86 8.83 3.74 -4.94
N ARG A 87 7.85 4.62 -4.72
CA ARG A 87 7.53 5.71 -5.65
C ARG A 87 8.47 6.87 -5.35
N LEU A 88 9.57 6.94 -6.10
CA LEU A 88 10.67 7.88 -5.87
C LEU A 88 10.44 9.16 -6.66
N THR A 89 10.06 10.20 -5.94
CA THR A 89 9.71 11.50 -6.53
C THR A 89 10.93 12.22 -7.12
N TRP A 90 10.76 12.94 -8.23
CA TRP A 90 11.81 13.79 -8.81
C TRP A 90 11.23 15.07 -9.42
N PRO A 91 11.96 16.19 -9.41
CA PRO A 91 11.51 17.44 -10.03
C PRO A 91 11.95 17.50 -11.50
N LEU A 92 11.11 18.02 -12.40
CA LEU A 92 11.42 18.10 -13.84
C LEU A 92 12.78 18.74 -14.12
N PHE A 93 13.13 19.79 -13.38
CA PHE A 93 14.38 20.52 -13.57
C PHE A 93 15.62 19.68 -13.28
N LEU A 94 15.53 18.60 -12.48
CA LEU A 94 16.64 17.66 -12.32
C LEU A 94 17.02 17.01 -13.67
N ALA A 95 16.02 16.74 -14.52
CA ALA A 95 16.26 16.21 -15.86
C ALA A 95 16.58 17.32 -16.88
N THR A 96 15.98 18.50 -16.77
CA THR A 96 15.98 19.50 -17.86
C THR A 96 16.85 20.73 -17.63
N ASN A 97 17.44 20.91 -16.45
CA ASN A 97 18.35 22.01 -16.16
C ASN A 97 19.74 21.44 -15.81
N ASP A 98 20.65 21.46 -16.78
CA ASP A 98 21.98 20.85 -16.63
C ASP A 98 22.81 21.53 -15.54
N SER A 99 22.66 22.84 -15.34
CA SER A 99 23.34 23.55 -14.25
C SER A 99 22.87 23.09 -12.87
N LEU A 100 21.56 22.83 -12.70
CA LEU A 100 21.02 22.26 -11.47
C LEU A 100 21.52 20.82 -11.30
N ALA A 101 21.36 19.97 -12.31
CA ALA A 101 21.74 18.56 -12.26
C ALA A 101 23.23 18.34 -11.96
N ALA A 102 24.09 19.28 -12.38
CA ALA A 102 25.53 19.26 -12.16
C ALA A 102 25.97 19.75 -10.77
N LEU A 103 25.10 20.42 -10.00
CA LEU A 103 25.42 20.74 -8.61
C LEU A 103 25.68 19.45 -7.84
N THR A 104 26.70 19.44 -6.98
CA THR A 104 26.84 18.34 -6.04
C THR A 104 25.80 18.45 -4.92
N VAL A 105 25.50 17.33 -4.24
CA VAL A 105 24.64 17.35 -3.05
C VAL A 105 25.15 18.38 -2.03
N ARG A 106 26.47 18.45 -1.82
CA ARG A 106 27.10 19.44 -0.94
C ARG A 106 26.83 20.88 -1.38
N GLN A 107 26.96 21.17 -2.67
CA GLN A 107 26.72 22.52 -3.19
C GLN A 107 25.25 22.91 -3.05
N SER A 108 24.32 21.99 -3.37
CA SER A 108 22.88 22.20 -3.18
C SER A 108 22.55 22.53 -1.73
N LEU A 109 22.96 21.68 -0.78
CA LEU A 109 22.69 21.86 0.65
C LEU A 109 23.36 23.13 1.22
N LYS A 110 24.59 23.45 0.83
CA LYS A 110 25.26 24.70 1.24
C LYS A 110 24.55 25.94 0.69
N GLY A 111 24.08 25.89 -0.55
CA GLY A 111 23.30 26.95 -1.17
C GLY A 111 21.99 27.26 -0.41
N LEU A 112 21.45 26.27 0.29
CA LEU A 112 20.27 26.38 1.16
C LEU A 112 20.62 26.71 2.63
N GLY A 113 21.90 26.86 2.98
CA GLY A 113 22.34 27.10 4.35
C GLY A 113 22.27 25.86 5.27
N LEU A 114 22.10 24.65 4.72
CA LEU A 114 21.88 23.41 5.46
C LEU A 114 23.19 22.74 5.89
N ILE A 115 24.01 23.46 6.67
CA ILE A 115 25.36 23.01 7.07
C ILE A 115 25.31 21.72 7.90
N GLU A 116 24.32 21.58 8.79
CA GLU A 116 24.14 20.35 9.58
C GLU A 116 23.82 19.14 8.71
N ALA A 117 23.01 19.32 7.66
CA ALA A 117 22.72 18.24 6.72
C ALA A 117 23.98 17.80 5.97
N VAL A 118 24.85 18.74 5.58
CA VAL A 118 26.16 18.43 4.96
C VAL A 118 27.00 17.57 5.89
N SER A 119 27.13 17.95 7.16
CA SER A 119 27.87 17.16 8.16
C SER A 119 27.25 15.76 8.35
N GLY A 120 25.92 15.68 8.40
CA GLY A 120 25.21 14.41 8.50
C GLY A 120 25.44 13.49 7.30
N PHE A 121 25.45 14.03 6.08
CA PHE A 121 25.82 13.27 4.89
C PHE A 121 27.29 12.81 4.93
N GLN A 122 28.21 13.63 5.43
CA GLN A 122 29.61 13.21 5.56
C GLN A 122 29.79 12.05 6.54
N ALA A 123 28.96 11.98 7.57
CA ALA A 123 28.97 10.88 8.53
C ALA A 123 28.30 9.62 7.97
N ASN A 124 27.13 9.77 7.35
CA ASN A 124 26.27 8.63 7.00
C ASN A 124 26.43 8.15 5.56
N ASN A 125 26.73 9.06 4.63
CA ASN A 125 26.80 8.78 3.19
C ASN A 125 27.96 9.55 2.51
N PRO A 126 29.22 9.37 2.96
CA PRO A 126 30.36 10.17 2.49
C PRO A 126 30.64 10.03 1.00
N THR A 127 30.21 8.95 0.36
CA THR A 127 30.37 8.72 -1.08
C THR A 127 29.32 9.46 -1.92
N LEU A 128 28.20 9.88 -1.33
CA LEU A 128 27.10 10.56 -2.05
C LEU A 128 27.22 12.09 -2.01
N ILE A 129 27.80 12.65 -0.95
CA ILE A 129 27.76 14.09 -0.66
C ILE A 129 28.41 14.96 -1.76
N ASP A 130 29.38 14.42 -2.50
CA ASP A 130 30.07 15.14 -3.58
C ASP A 130 29.65 14.66 -4.98
N LEU A 131 28.64 13.80 -5.08
CA LEU A 131 28.03 13.44 -6.37
C LEU A 131 27.14 14.57 -6.89
N PRO A 132 27.11 14.79 -8.22
CA PRO A 132 26.05 15.56 -8.88
C PRO A 132 24.65 15.05 -8.49
N LEU A 133 23.67 15.94 -8.37
CA LEU A 133 22.31 15.59 -7.93
C LEU A 133 21.69 14.45 -8.75
N ILE A 134 21.88 14.44 -10.08
CA ILE A 134 21.36 13.37 -10.93
C ILE A 134 22.04 12.02 -10.64
N GLN A 135 23.33 12.01 -10.32
CA GLN A 135 24.06 10.79 -9.96
C GLN A 135 23.71 10.31 -8.55
N ALA A 136 23.46 11.23 -7.61
CA ALA A 136 22.93 10.88 -6.29
C ALA A 136 21.55 10.21 -6.41
N TYR A 137 20.67 10.71 -7.27
CA TYR A 137 19.38 10.07 -7.57
C TYR A 137 19.56 8.65 -8.16
N GLN A 138 20.48 8.47 -9.12
CA GLN A 138 20.82 7.13 -9.64
C GLN A 138 21.38 6.19 -8.56
N ALA A 139 22.19 6.71 -7.63
CA ALA A 139 22.75 5.91 -6.53
C ALA A 139 21.65 5.40 -5.58
N VAL A 140 20.64 6.22 -5.29
CA VAL A 140 19.45 5.80 -4.53
C VAL A 140 18.70 4.69 -5.26
N VAL A 141 18.40 4.87 -6.55
CA VAL A 141 17.72 3.84 -7.36
C VAL A 141 18.50 2.52 -7.40
N LYS A 142 19.83 2.60 -7.55
CA LYS A 142 20.71 1.43 -7.55
C LYS A 142 20.66 0.70 -6.21
N ASN A 143 20.77 1.41 -5.09
CA ASN A 143 20.77 0.79 -3.78
C ASN A 143 19.41 0.17 -3.41
N LEU A 144 18.30 0.78 -3.84
CA LEU A 144 16.98 0.15 -3.74
C LEU A 144 16.95 -1.20 -4.47
N GLY A 145 17.54 -1.26 -5.67
CA GLY A 145 17.66 -2.50 -6.45
C GLY A 145 18.53 -3.56 -5.77
N GLU A 146 19.66 -3.17 -5.18
CA GLU A 146 20.53 -4.05 -4.38
C GLU A 146 19.81 -4.66 -3.18
N ASN A 147 18.79 -3.97 -2.66
CA ASN A 147 17.93 -4.41 -1.57
C ASN A 147 16.59 -5.01 -2.03
N ASN A 148 16.47 -5.38 -3.32
CA ASN A 148 15.29 -6.01 -3.92
C ASN A 148 14.01 -5.16 -3.84
N ILE A 149 14.16 -3.83 -3.83
CA ILE A 149 13.04 -2.89 -3.83
C ILE A 149 12.84 -2.35 -5.26
N MET A 150 11.63 -2.53 -5.79
CA MET A 150 11.25 -1.96 -7.09
C MET A 150 11.11 -0.44 -6.98
N VAL A 151 11.25 0.26 -8.11
CA VAL A 151 11.19 1.72 -8.18
C VAL A 151 10.19 2.15 -9.23
N ILE A 152 9.30 3.05 -8.83
CA ILE A 152 8.45 3.83 -9.72
C ILE A 152 8.98 5.25 -9.71
N LEU A 153 9.42 5.76 -10.85
CA LEU A 153 9.92 7.14 -10.96
C LEU A 153 8.74 8.09 -11.09
N ASP A 154 8.57 9.01 -10.15
CA ASP A 154 7.44 9.92 -10.15
C ASP A 154 7.84 11.37 -10.47
N ASN A 155 7.37 11.89 -11.61
CA ASN A 155 7.55 13.32 -11.89
C ASN A 155 6.61 14.17 -11.02
N HIS A 156 7.10 14.54 -9.84
CA HIS A 156 6.27 15.10 -8.80
C HIS A 156 5.97 16.59 -8.98
N ILE A 157 6.96 17.35 -9.44
CA ILE A 157 6.84 18.80 -9.64
C ILE A 157 7.80 19.24 -10.75
N SER A 158 7.68 20.46 -11.27
CA SER A 158 8.64 20.96 -12.25
C SER A 158 9.84 21.62 -11.61
N LYS A 159 9.60 22.73 -10.90
CA LYS A 159 10.61 23.43 -10.11
C LYS A 159 10.71 22.75 -8.74
N PRO A 160 11.92 22.43 -8.24
CA PRO A 160 12.08 21.83 -6.91
C PRO A 160 11.39 22.65 -5.82
N GLY A 161 10.69 21.96 -4.92
CA GLY A 161 9.96 22.57 -3.81
C GLY A 161 8.73 21.79 -3.38
N TRP A 162 8.06 22.28 -2.33
CA TRP A 162 6.83 21.69 -1.80
C TRP A 162 5.62 21.96 -2.70
N CYS A 163 4.75 20.97 -2.82
CA CYS A 163 3.46 21.01 -3.52
C CYS A 163 2.34 20.61 -2.54
N CYS A 164 1.06 20.70 -2.84
CA CYS A 164 0.45 20.92 -4.14
C CYS A 164 -0.69 21.94 -3.98
N SER A 165 -0.36 23.23 -4.09
CA SER A 165 -1.38 24.29 -4.01
C SER A 165 -1.97 24.57 -5.40
N SER A 166 -3.11 25.26 -5.47
CA SER A 166 -3.66 25.74 -6.75
C SER A 166 -2.82 26.85 -7.41
N PHE A 167 -1.80 27.37 -6.72
CA PHE A 167 -1.09 28.60 -7.10
C PHE A 167 0.43 28.44 -7.14
N ASP A 168 0.95 27.23 -7.00
CA ASP A 168 2.40 26.97 -7.03
C ASP A 168 3.01 27.02 -8.46
N GLY A 169 2.18 27.24 -9.48
CA GLY A 169 2.61 27.35 -10.87
C GLY A 169 3.02 26.03 -11.51
N ASN A 170 2.64 24.88 -10.92
CA ASN A 170 2.96 23.54 -11.39
C ASN A 170 1.73 22.68 -11.72
N GLY A 171 0.51 23.21 -11.54
CA GLY A 171 -0.72 22.43 -11.49
C GLY A 171 -1.15 21.80 -12.82
N PHE A 172 -1.00 22.50 -13.94
CA PHE A 172 -1.41 21.98 -15.24
C PHE A 172 -0.49 22.43 -16.38
N PHE A 173 -0.59 21.75 -17.53
CA PHE A 173 0.18 22.09 -18.72
C PHE A 173 0.00 23.57 -19.11
N GLY A 174 1.12 24.26 -19.32
CA GLY A 174 1.17 25.68 -19.62
C GLY A 174 1.17 26.61 -18.41
N ASP A 175 1.14 26.09 -17.18
CA ASP A 175 1.44 26.90 -15.99
C ASP A 175 2.90 27.37 -15.98
N THR A 176 3.18 28.37 -15.14
CA THR A 176 4.47 29.10 -15.05
C THR A 176 5.70 28.20 -15.12
N TYR A 177 5.67 27.05 -14.43
CA TYR A 177 6.79 26.11 -14.39
C TYR A 177 6.54 24.81 -15.15
N PHE A 178 5.36 24.62 -15.75
CA PHE A 178 4.97 23.37 -16.39
C PHE A 178 4.76 23.52 -17.90
N ASN A 179 5.88 23.68 -18.61
CA ASN A 179 5.88 23.64 -20.06
C ASN A 179 5.82 22.18 -20.58
N PRO A 180 4.84 21.81 -21.43
CA PRO A 180 4.67 20.43 -21.89
C PRO A 180 5.81 19.90 -22.76
N ASP A 181 6.47 20.76 -23.57
CA ASP A 181 7.60 20.32 -24.40
C ASP A 181 8.86 20.06 -23.55
N ILE A 182 9.08 20.87 -22.51
CA ILE A 182 10.15 20.62 -21.54
C ILE A 182 9.86 19.36 -20.73
N TRP A 183 8.60 19.16 -20.33
CA TRP A 183 8.19 17.95 -19.61
C TRP A 183 8.40 16.67 -20.42
N VAL A 184 8.00 16.66 -21.69
CA VAL A 184 8.27 15.54 -22.61
C VAL A 184 9.77 15.24 -22.69
N LYS A 185 10.63 16.27 -22.81
CA LYS A 185 12.09 16.06 -22.81
C LYS A 185 12.60 15.46 -21.50
N GLY A 186 12.09 15.92 -20.35
CA GLY A 186 12.46 15.39 -19.05
C GLY A 186 12.05 13.93 -18.87
N LEU A 187 10.82 13.58 -19.27
CA LEU A 187 10.34 12.20 -19.27
C LEU A 187 11.22 11.31 -20.15
N THR A 188 11.53 11.72 -21.38
CA THR A 188 12.42 10.96 -22.28
C THR A 188 13.80 10.78 -21.65
N LYS A 189 14.39 11.82 -21.03
CA LYS A 189 15.71 11.73 -20.40
C LYS A 189 15.70 10.75 -19.22
N MET A 190 14.70 10.82 -18.35
CA MET A 190 14.60 9.90 -17.20
C MET A 190 14.33 8.47 -17.65
N ALA A 191 13.43 8.25 -18.62
CA ALA A 191 13.18 6.93 -19.17
C ALA A 191 14.45 6.33 -19.79
N THR A 192 15.19 7.11 -20.57
CA THR A 192 16.47 6.70 -21.18
C THR A 192 17.53 6.39 -20.13
N LEU A 193 17.63 7.23 -19.09
CA LEU A 193 18.62 7.09 -18.02
C LEU A 193 18.50 5.77 -17.26
N PHE A 194 17.27 5.27 -17.13
CA PHE A 194 16.94 4.04 -16.40
C PHE A 194 16.55 2.87 -17.32
N ASN A 195 16.76 3.00 -18.63
CA ASN A 195 16.59 1.87 -19.55
C ASN A 195 17.62 0.77 -19.21
N GLY A 196 17.14 -0.47 -19.05
CA GLY A 196 17.95 -1.61 -18.62
C GLY A 196 18.23 -1.69 -17.11
N VAL A 197 17.70 -0.76 -16.30
CA VAL A 197 17.80 -0.82 -14.84
C VAL A 197 16.64 -1.65 -14.30
N ALA A 198 16.90 -2.93 -14.05
CA ALA A 198 15.88 -3.97 -13.81
C ALA A 198 14.87 -3.64 -12.70
N ASN A 199 15.28 -2.98 -11.61
CA ASN A 199 14.39 -2.64 -10.51
C ASN A 199 13.55 -1.39 -10.76
N VAL A 200 13.77 -0.64 -11.85
CA VAL A 200 12.87 0.44 -12.27
C VAL A 200 11.73 -0.19 -13.06
N VAL A 201 10.55 -0.26 -12.45
CA VAL A 201 9.40 -1.01 -12.99
C VAL A 201 8.30 -0.11 -13.52
N GLY A 202 8.34 1.20 -13.24
CA GLY A 202 7.29 2.12 -13.64
C GLY A 202 7.72 3.58 -13.67
N MET A 203 6.95 4.39 -14.40
CA MET A 203 7.06 5.85 -14.38
C MET A 203 5.68 6.48 -14.23
N SER A 204 5.46 7.18 -13.10
CA SER A 204 4.33 8.10 -12.91
C SER A 204 4.63 9.39 -13.64
N LEU A 205 3.80 9.69 -14.65
CA LEU A 205 4.12 10.70 -15.65
C LEU A 205 4.05 12.12 -15.09
N ARG A 206 3.11 12.40 -14.19
CA ARG A 206 2.96 13.71 -13.53
C ARG A 206 2.07 13.61 -12.30
N ASN A 207 2.53 14.13 -11.18
CA ASN A 207 1.74 14.19 -9.94
C ASN A 207 0.65 15.29 -9.96
N GLU A 208 -0.57 14.93 -9.57
CA GLU A 208 -1.67 15.84 -9.20
C GLU A 208 -2.01 16.93 -10.20
N LEU A 209 -2.40 16.57 -11.43
CA LEU A 209 -2.88 17.57 -12.40
C LEU A 209 -4.11 18.31 -11.84
N ARG A 210 -4.05 19.65 -11.79
CA ARG A 210 -4.98 20.48 -11.02
C ARG A 210 -5.02 21.93 -11.50
N GLY A 211 -5.87 22.73 -10.88
CA GLY A 211 -5.94 24.17 -11.09
C GLY A 211 -6.91 24.58 -12.20
N SER A 212 -7.09 25.90 -12.37
CA SER A 212 -8.16 26.47 -13.22
C SER A 212 -7.95 26.25 -14.72
N ARG A 213 -6.74 25.92 -15.16
CA ARG A 213 -6.43 25.63 -16.58
C ARG A 213 -6.79 24.21 -17.01
N GLN A 214 -7.06 23.33 -16.06
CA GLN A 214 -7.23 21.91 -16.35
C GLN A 214 -8.39 21.68 -17.32
N ASN A 215 -8.15 20.85 -18.33
CA ASN A 215 -9.16 20.44 -19.30
C ASN A 215 -8.79 19.08 -19.89
N THR A 216 -9.79 18.34 -20.35
CA THR A 216 -9.59 16.97 -20.85
C THR A 216 -8.87 16.94 -22.19
N ASN A 217 -9.04 17.94 -23.06
CA ASN A 217 -8.40 17.97 -24.37
C ASN A 217 -6.87 18.02 -24.27
N ASP A 218 -6.36 18.91 -23.44
CA ASP A 218 -4.92 19.00 -23.17
C ASP A 218 -4.42 17.81 -22.37
N TRP A 219 -5.21 17.27 -21.44
CA TRP A 219 -4.87 16.02 -20.75
C TRP A 219 -4.64 14.90 -21.76
N TYR A 220 -5.57 14.65 -22.69
CA TYR A 220 -5.41 13.61 -23.72
C TYR A 220 -4.19 13.88 -24.60
N ARG A 221 -4.02 15.14 -25.04
CA ARG A 221 -2.92 15.52 -25.91
C ARG A 221 -1.57 15.25 -25.26
N TYR A 222 -1.37 15.70 -24.03
CA TYR A 222 -0.07 15.66 -23.38
C TYR A 222 0.19 14.36 -22.65
N MET A 223 -0.79 13.78 -21.95
CA MET A 223 -0.59 12.49 -21.26
C MET A 223 -0.33 11.36 -22.23
N GLN A 224 -1.03 11.30 -23.38
CA GLN A 224 -0.70 10.32 -24.41
C GLN A 224 0.68 10.57 -25.01
N ARG A 225 1.05 11.84 -25.29
CA ARG A 225 2.39 12.16 -25.80
C ARG A 225 3.48 11.76 -24.80
N GLY A 226 3.28 12.02 -23.51
CA GLY A 226 4.19 11.60 -22.43
C GLY A 226 4.32 10.09 -22.36
N ALA A 227 3.20 9.37 -22.43
CA ALA A 227 3.18 7.91 -22.43
C ALA A 227 3.95 7.31 -23.62
N GLU A 228 3.73 7.83 -24.83
CA GLU A 228 4.42 7.36 -26.04
C GLU A 228 5.94 7.56 -25.94
N VAL A 229 6.41 8.73 -25.48
CA VAL A 229 7.86 8.98 -25.40
C VAL A 229 8.53 8.19 -24.29
N VAL A 230 7.82 7.90 -23.18
CA VAL A 230 8.35 7.04 -22.12
C VAL A 230 8.48 5.61 -22.63
N HIS A 231 7.42 5.04 -23.20
CA HIS A 231 7.44 3.68 -23.72
C HIS A 231 8.47 3.51 -24.85
N ALA A 232 8.60 4.49 -25.74
CA ALA A 232 9.61 4.45 -26.81
C ALA A 232 11.05 4.49 -26.27
N ALA A 233 11.30 5.22 -25.18
CA ALA A 233 12.62 5.34 -24.58
C ALA A 233 12.97 4.18 -23.63
N ASN A 234 11.95 3.59 -22.99
CA ASN A 234 12.08 2.47 -22.07
C ASN A 234 10.79 1.61 -22.12
N PRO A 235 10.76 0.54 -22.95
CA PRO A 235 9.59 -0.31 -23.09
C PRO A 235 9.37 -1.26 -21.90
N ASP A 236 10.34 -1.37 -21.00
CA ASP A 236 10.30 -2.31 -19.89
C ASP A 236 9.44 -1.81 -18.72
N VAL A 237 9.28 -0.49 -18.58
CA VAL A 237 8.52 0.13 -17.49
C VAL A 237 7.01 0.18 -17.75
N LEU A 238 6.24 0.08 -16.67
CA LEU A 238 4.84 0.49 -16.64
C LEU A 238 4.73 2.01 -16.85
N VAL A 239 3.74 2.43 -17.62
CA VAL A 239 3.45 3.83 -17.88
C VAL A 239 2.20 4.21 -17.10
N ILE A 240 2.36 5.05 -16.08
CA ILE A 240 1.33 5.35 -15.08
C ILE A 240 0.74 6.76 -15.32
N LEU A 241 -0.56 6.83 -15.59
CA LEU A 241 -1.26 8.07 -15.92
C LEU A 241 -2.11 8.55 -14.74
N SER A 242 -1.84 9.78 -14.33
CA SER A 242 -2.59 10.52 -13.31
C SER A 242 -3.87 11.16 -13.85
N GLY A 243 -4.79 11.46 -12.93
CA GLY A 243 -6.09 12.07 -13.20
C GLY A 243 -6.08 13.60 -13.09
N LEU A 244 -7.26 14.19 -13.27
CA LEU A 244 -7.50 15.60 -12.99
C LEU A 244 -7.89 15.82 -11.52
N SER A 245 -7.92 17.09 -11.11
CA SER A 245 -8.36 17.52 -9.80
C SER A 245 -7.60 16.82 -8.66
N TYR A 246 -6.27 16.90 -8.67
CA TYR A 246 -5.40 16.25 -7.68
C TYR A 246 -5.50 14.72 -7.73
N ASP A 247 -5.52 14.17 -8.95
CA ASP A 247 -5.60 12.73 -9.22
C ASP A 247 -6.86 12.07 -8.63
N LYS A 248 -7.96 12.83 -8.55
CA LYS A 248 -9.26 12.37 -8.07
C LYS A 248 -10.24 12.03 -9.19
N ASP A 249 -10.01 12.55 -10.40
CA ASP A 249 -10.96 12.43 -11.50
C ASP A 249 -10.32 11.81 -12.75
N LEU A 250 -10.77 10.60 -13.08
CA LEU A 250 -10.51 9.90 -14.34
C LEU A 250 -11.82 9.57 -15.08
N SER A 251 -12.95 10.17 -14.68
CA SER A 251 -14.29 9.82 -15.14
C SER A 251 -14.50 10.04 -16.64
N PHE A 252 -13.76 10.98 -17.21
CA PHE A 252 -13.75 11.29 -18.63
C PHE A 252 -13.20 10.14 -19.50
N LEU A 253 -12.51 9.15 -18.91
CA LEU A 253 -12.08 7.93 -19.62
C LEU A 253 -13.23 6.96 -19.91
N ARG A 254 -14.41 7.12 -19.27
CA ARG A 254 -15.60 6.31 -19.58
C ARG A 254 -16.09 6.53 -21.01
N THR A 255 -16.00 7.76 -21.49
CA THR A 255 -16.55 8.16 -22.79
C THR A 255 -15.49 8.25 -23.89
N ARG A 256 -14.22 8.43 -23.53
CA ARG A 256 -13.11 8.49 -24.47
C ARG A 256 -11.93 7.68 -23.90
N PRO A 257 -11.59 6.50 -24.43
CA PRO A 257 -10.38 5.82 -23.99
C PRO A 257 -9.13 6.57 -24.47
N VAL A 258 -7.99 6.35 -23.81
CA VAL A 258 -6.70 6.76 -24.36
C VAL A 258 -6.39 5.96 -25.62
N ASN A 259 -5.69 6.59 -26.57
CA ASN A 259 -5.19 5.95 -27.78
C ASN A 259 -3.66 5.93 -27.74
N LEU A 260 -3.08 4.75 -27.53
CA LEU A 260 -1.64 4.53 -27.40
C LEU A 260 -1.19 3.43 -28.37
N SER A 261 0.03 3.52 -28.86
CA SER A 261 0.62 2.54 -29.80
C SER A 261 0.99 1.21 -29.14
N PHE A 262 1.08 1.19 -27.81
CA PHE A 262 1.49 0.03 -27.02
C PHE A 262 0.35 -0.49 -26.13
N THR A 263 0.48 -1.75 -25.70
CA THR A 263 -0.46 -2.42 -24.80
C THR A 263 0.30 -3.14 -23.68
N GLY A 264 -0.41 -3.59 -22.65
CA GLY A 264 0.20 -4.39 -21.57
C GLY A 264 1.18 -3.63 -20.67
N LYS A 265 1.22 -2.30 -20.72
CA LYS A 265 2.10 -1.46 -19.86
C LYS A 265 1.37 -0.33 -19.14
N LEU A 266 0.10 -0.07 -19.49
CA LEU A 266 -0.66 1.07 -19.02
C LEU A 266 -1.29 0.81 -17.64
N VAL A 267 -1.08 1.75 -16.71
CA VAL A 267 -1.69 1.81 -15.37
C VAL A 267 -2.27 3.21 -15.16
N PHE A 268 -3.36 3.31 -14.39
CA PHE A 268 -3.90 4.60 -13.96
C PHE A 268 -3.65 4.79 -12.46
N GLU A 269 -3.40 6.03 -12.03
CA GLU A 269 -3.18 6.34 -10.62
C GLU A 269 -4.17 7.35 -10.05
N VAL A 270 -4.47 7.20 -8.76
CA VAL A 270 -5.38 8.06 -7.99
C VAL A 270 -4.88 8.33 -6.59
N HIS A 271 -5.23 9.50 -6.07
CA HIS A 271 -4.92 9.92 -4.71
C HIS A 271 -6.17 9.97 -3.86
N TRP A 272 -6.08 9.54 -2.61
CA TRP A 272 -7.18 9.67 -1.67
C TRP A 272 -6.67 9.87 -0.24
N TYR A 273 -7.11 10.96 0.38
CA TYR A 273 -6.81 11.29 1.77
C TYR A 273 -8.11 11.67 2.51
N GLY A 274 -8.08 11.63 3.84
CA GLY A 274 -9.23 12.06 4.65
C GLY A 274 -9.66 13.52 4.36
N PHE A 275 -8.69 14.40 4.09
CA PHE A 275 -8.96 15.80 3.75
C PHE A 275 -9.47 15.99 2.31
N SER A 276 -9.36 14.99 1.43
CA SER A 276 -9.94 15.05 0.08
C SER A 276 -11.45 15.26 0.12
N ASP A 277 -12.10 14.80 1.20
CA ASP A 277 -13.53 14.91 1.47
C ASP A 277 -13.87 16.10 2.40
N GLY A 278 -12.94 17.05 2.56
CA GLY A 278 -13.05 18.17 3.49
C GLY A 278 -13.16 17.66 4.93
N ARG A 279 -14.21 18.11 5.64
CA ARG A 279 -14.50 17.69 7.03
C ARG A 279 -15.59 16.63 7.12
N ALA A 280 -15.96 15.98 6.01
CA ALA A 280 -17.09 15.06 5.98
C ALA A 280 -16.96 13.93 7.02
N TRP A 281 -15.76 13.39 7.24
CA TRP A 281 -15.54 12.32 8.21
C TRP A 281 -15.68 12.78 9.66
N LEU A 282 -15.40 14.06 9.93
CA LEU A 282 -15.56 14.65 11.26
C LEU A 282 -17.01 15.06 11.53
N ASP A 283 -17.64 15.73 10.58
CA ASP A 283 -18.94 16.37 10.79
C ASP A 283 -20.13 15.46 10.44
N GLY A 284 -19.90 14.41 9.63
CA GLY A 284 -20.91 13.43 9.20
C GLY A 284 -20.85 12.09 9.93
N ASN A 285 -21.90 11.29 9.76
CA ASN A 285 -21.92 9.90 10.23
C ASN A 285 -20.93 9.05 9.39
N PRO A 286 -19.94 8.38 10.00
CA PRO A 286 -18.89 7.68 9.25
C PRO A 286 -19.37 6.60 8.29
N ASN A 287 -20.48 5.91 8.60
CA ASN A 287 -21.07 4.90 7.73
C ASN A 287 -21.65 5.53 6.45
N GLN A 288 -22.45 6.58 6.58
CA GLN A 288 -23.05 7.28 5.43
C GLN A 288 -21.98 7.99 4.59
N VAL A 289 -20.99 8.58 5.26
CA VAL A 289 -19.84 9.21 4.59
C VAL A 289 -19.07 8.17 3.79
N CYS A 290 -18.73 7.02 4.40
CA CYS A 290 -18.02 5.94 3.74
C CYS A 290 -18.77 5.43 2.49
N GLY A 291 -20.07 5.13 2.59
CA GLY A 291 -20.85 4.69 1.42
C GLY A 291 -20.80 5.72 0.28
N ARG A 292 -21.04 7.00 0.59
CA ARG A 292 -21.04 8.09 -0.41
C ARG A 292 -19.67 8.27 -1.07
N VAL A 293 -18.58 8.25 -0.30
CA VAL A 293 -17.23 8.50 -0.85
C VAL A 293 -16.68 7.29 -1.60
N THR A 294 -16.98 6.06 -1.18
CA THR A 294 -16.63 4.87 -1.97
C THR A 294 -17.39 4.83 -3.28
N ASP A 295 -18.68 5.17 -3.29
CA ASP A 295 -19.47 5.30 -4.52
C ASP A 295 -18.86 6.37 -5.45
N ASN A 296 -18.41 7.49 -4.87
CA ASN A 296 -17.72 8.52 -5.62
C ASN A 296 -16.41 8.01 -6.24
N ILE A 297 -15.56 7.30 -5.49
CA ILE A 297 -14.32 6.71 -6.03
C ILE A 297 -14.61 5.76 -7.17
N MET A 298 -15.59 4.86 -7.00
CA MET A 298 -15.97 3.91 -8.05
C MET A 298 -16.50 4.63 -9.30
N ARG A 299 -17.22 5.73 -9.12
CA ARG A 299 -17.71 6.58 -10.20
C ARG A 299 -16.57 7.31 -10.93
N MET A 300 -15.61 7.86 -10.19
CA MET A 300 -14.56 8.72 -10.72
C MET A 300 -13.37 7.95 -11.32
N SER A 301 -13.06 6.76 -10.81
CA SER A 301 -11.89 5.99 -11.25
C SER A 301 -12.03 4.48 -11.13
N GLY A 302 -12.78 3.96 -10.15
CA GLY A 302 -12.85 2.52 -9.88
C GLY A 302 -13.39 1.67 -11.03
N PHE A 303 -14.14 2.24 -11.98
CA PHE A 303 -14.55 1.54 -13.21
C PHE A 303 -13.37 1.11 -14.10
N LEU A 304 -12.20 1.72 -13.95
CA LEU A 304 -11.02 1.34 -14.71
C LEU A 304 -10.58 -0.09 -14.40
N LEU A 305 -10.87 -0.59 -13.19
CA LEU A 305 -10.61 -1.97 -12.77
C LEU A 305 -11.37 -3.03 -13.56
N GLU A 306 -12.27 -2.64 -14.48
CA GLU A 306 -12.84 -3.57 -15.46
C GLU A 306 -11.83 -3.97 -16.55
N LYS A 307 -10.82 -3.12 -16.81
CA LYS A 307 -9.92 -3.25 -17.97
C LYS A 307 -8.44 -3.00 -17.68
N TRP A 308 -8.12 -2.20 -16.66
CA TRP A 308 -6.77 -1.69 -16.40
C TRP A 308 -6.48 -1.69 -14.90
N PRO A 309 -5.20 -1.82 -14.49
CA PRO A 309 -4.83 -1.63 -13.10
C PRO A 309 -5.09 -0.19 -12.64
N LEU A 310 -5.55 -0.04 -11.40
CA LEU A 310 -5.75 1.23 -10.72
C LEU A 310 -4.86 1.26 -9.47
N PHE A 311 -3.87 2.15 -9.48
CA PHE A 311 -2.86 2.31 -8.45
C PHE A 311 -3.24 3.46 -7.52
N MET A 312 -3.46 3.18 -6.23
CA MET A 312 -3.62 4.23 -5.22
C MET A 312 -2.23 4.79 -4.87
N SER A 313 -1.68 5.64 -5.74
CA SER A 313 -0.30 6.14 -5.65
C SER A 313 -0.04 7.04 -4.45
N GLU A 314 -1.08 7.58 -3.82
CA GLU A 314 -0.97 8.29 -2.56
C GLU A 314 -2.21 8.14 -1.68
N PHE A 315 -1.95 7.75 -0.43
CA PHE A 315 -2.88 7.81 0.69
C PHE A 315 -2.07 7.91 1.99
N GLY A 316 -2.70 8.35 3.07
CA GLY A 316 -2.04 8.39 4.37
C GLY A 316 -2.89 9.05 5.44
N ILE A 317 -2.40 8.99 6.68
CA ILE A 317 -3.01 9.62 7.84
C ILE A 317 -1.95 10.21 8.76
N ASP A 318 -2.34 11.17 9.59
CA ASP A 318 -1.55 11.58 10.74
C ASP A 318 -1.37 10.41 11.72
N GLN A 319 -0.16 9.84 11.77
CA GLN A 319 0.13 8.63 12.55
C GLN A 319 0.24 8.87 14.06
N ARG A 320 0.05 10.11 14.54
CA ARG A 320 -0.12 10.39 15.98
C ARG A 320 -1.46 9.89 16.50
N GLY A 321 -2.42 9.62 15.62
CA GLY A 321 -3.75 9.13 15.97
C GLY A 321 -4.69 10.19 16.56
N THR A 322 -4.29 11.47 16.56
CA THR A 322 -5.10 12.57 17.12
C THR A 322 -6.03 13.22 16.08
N ASN A 323 -5.87 12.92 14.79
CA ASN A 323 -6.71 13.44 13.73
C ASN A 323 -7.94 12.53 13.50
N ALA A 324 -9.07 12.89 14.08
CA ALA A 324 -10.31 12.11 13.96
C ALA A 324 -10.84 11.98 12.52
N ASN A 325 -10.60 12.98 11.66
CA ASN A 325 -11.03 12.94 10.25
C ASN A 325 -10.28 11.83 9.50
N ASP A 326 -8.96 11.79 9.68
CA ASP A 326 -8.08 10.79 9.09
C ASP A 326 -8.36 9.38 9.64
N ASN A 327 -8.50 9.24 10.96
CA ASN A 327 -8.75 7.95 11.59
C ASN A 327 -10.04 7.27 11.06
N ARG A 328 -11.12 8.06 10.91
CA ARG A 328 -12.41 7.58 10.41
C ARG A 328 -12.36 7.25 8.92
N TYR A 329 -11.72 8.11 8.13
CA TYR A 329 -11.44 7.88 6.71
C TYR A 329 -10.68 6.56 6.51
N PHE A 330 -9.64 6.33 7.31
CA PHE A 330 -8.74 5.21 7.09
C PHE A 330 -9.40 3.84 7.32
N ASN A 331 -10.34 3.76 8.26
CA ASN A 331 -11.19 2.57 8.42
C ASN A 331 -11.94 2.24 7.11
N CYS A 332 -12.46 3.25 6.41
CA CYS A 332 -13.16 3.05 5.14
C CYS A 332 -12.20 2.70 4.00
N PHE A 333 -11.06 3.41 3.92
CA PHE A 333 -10.00 3.13 2.96
C PHE A 333 -9.54 1.67 3.03
N MET A 334 -9.22 1.18 4.24
CA MET A 334 -8.78 -0.20 4.46
C MET A 334 -9.83 -1.22 3.96
N GLY A 335 -11.12 -0.95 4.17
CA GLY A 335 -12.20 -1.81 3.68
C GLY A 335 -12.27 -1.87 2.15
N LEU A 336 -12.18 -0.70 1.48
CA LEU A 336 -12.20 -0.61 0.02
C LEU A 336 -10.94 -1.22 -0.60
N ALA A 337 -9.77 -0.91 -0.05
CA ALA A 337 -8.48 -1.40 -0.53
C ALA A 337 -8.36 -2.93 -0.42
N ALA A 338 -8.92 -3.52 0.64
CA ALA A 338 -9.00 -4.98 0.77
C ALA A 338 -9.98 -5.59 -0.24
N GLU A 339 -11.21 -5.06 -0.34
CA GLU A 339 -12.24 -5.58 -1.26
C GLU A 339 -11.79 -5.57 -2.72
N LEU A 340 -11.20 -4.46 -3.16
CA LEU A 340 -10.73 -4.30 -4.53
C LEU A 340 -9.30 -4.83 -4.72
N ASP A 341 -8.64 -5.21 -3.64
CA ASP A 341 -7.25 -5.66 -3.64
C ASP A 341 -6.34 -4.70 -4.44
N LEU A 342 -6.44 -3.39 -4.16
CA LEU A 342 -5.77 -2.34 -4.93
C LEU A 342 -4.25 -2.40 -4.78
N ASP A 343 -3.52 -2.05 -5.84
CA ASP A 343 -2.11 -1.67 -5.72
C ASP A 343 -2.02 -0.28 -5.07
N TRP A 344 -1.00 0.00 -4.26
CA TRP A 344 -0.96 1.23 -3.47
C TRP A 344 0.45 1.72 -3.14
N ALA A 345 0.57 3.01 -2.84
CA ALA A 345 1.78 3.62 -2.29
C ALA A 345 1.44 4.55 -1.12
N LEU A 346 2.00 4.25 0.06
CA LEU A 346 1.81 5.05 1.26
C LEU A 346 2.54 6.39 1.12
N TRP A 347 1.84 7.50 1.32
CA TRP A 347 2.46 8.80 1.56
C TRP A 347 2.65 8.98 3.08
N THR A 348 3.88 8.89 3.61
CA THR A 348 5.19 8.81 2.92
C THR A 348 6.23 8.06 3.77
N LEU A 349 7.40 7.76 3.22
CA LEU A 349 8.52 7.18 3.99
C LEU A 349 9.10 8.20 4.99
N VAL A 350 9.06 9.47 4.61
CA VAL A 350 9.79 10.59 5.24
C VAL A 350 9.44 10.74 6.70
N GLY A 351 10.45 10.74 7.58
CA GLY A 351 10.27 11.09 8.99
C GLY A 351 10.49 12.57 9.31
N SER A 352 11.39 13.22 8.58
CA SER A 352 11.69 14.66 8.67
C SER A 352 12.30 15.18 7.37
N TYR A 353 12.16 16.48 7.13
CA TYR A 353 12.66 17.14 5.92
C TYR A 353 13.93 17.95 6.18
N TYR A 354 14.85 18.00 5.22
CA TYR A 354 15.98 18.93 5.26
C TYR A 354 15.49 20.38 5.32
N LEU A 355 14.56 20.71 4.43
CA LEU A 355 13.88 22.00 4.34
C LEU A 355 12.51 21.76 3.71
N ARG A 356 11.45 22.23 4.37
CA ARG A 356 10.11 22.26 3.78
C ARG A 356 9.43 23.57 4.17
N GLU A 357 9.00 24.31 3.17
CA GLU A 357 8.28 25.59 3.35
C GLU A 357 9.02 26.57 4.28
N GLY A 358 10.35 26.60 4.19
CA GLY A 358 11.21 27.46 5.00
C GLY A 358 11.57 26.91 6.39
N VAL A 359 11.07 25.73 6.76
CA VAL A 359 11.34 25.11 8.06
C VAL A 359 12.35 23.97 7.90
N VAL A 360 13.48 24.08 8.60
CA VAL A 360 14.52 23.05 8.67
C VAL A 360 14.11 21.96 9.66
N GLY A 361 14.27 20.69 9.28
CA GLY A 361 13.97 19.57 10.18
C GLY A 361 12.49 19.40 10.49
N LEU A 362 11.59 19.87 9.62
CA LEU A 362 10.15 19.74 9.85
C LEU A 362 9.77 18.26 9.98
N ASN A 363 9.05 17.93 11.05
CA ASN A 363 8.61 16.57 11.36
C ASN A 363 7.42 16.18 10.48
N GLU A 364 7.49 15.01 9.83
CA GLU A 364 6.42 14.49 8.99
C GLU A 364 5.58 13.46 9.75
N TYR A 365 4.38 13.86 10.16
CA TYR A 365 3.50 13.00 10.96
C TYR A 365 2.73 11.96 10.12
N TYR A 366 2.69 12.11 8.79
CA TYR A 366 2.20 11.07 7.88
C TYR A 366 3.28 10.01 7.58
N GLY A 367 4.52 10.29 7.98
CA GLY A 367 5.70 9.49 7.74
C GLY A 367 5.70 8.13 8.40
N ALA A 368 6.05 7.09 7.64
CA ALA A 368 6.29 5.73 8.15
C ALA A 368 7.46 5.70 9.13
N LEU A 369 8.50 6.53 8.92
CA LEU A 369 9.65 6.65 9.82
C LEU A 369 9.47 7.77 10.83
N ASN A 370 10.13 7.62 11.98
CA ASN A 370 10.21 8.67 12.99
C ASN A 370 11.15 9.81 12.54
N TRP A 371 11.19 10.91 13.31
CA TRP A 371 11.98 12.10 12.94
C TRP A 371 13.47 11.83 12.70
N ASN A 372 14.05 10.85 13.42
CA ASN A 372 15.46 10.47 13.31
C ASN A 372 15.75 9.46 12.19
N TRP A 373 14.71 8.97 11.51
CA TRP A 373 14.80 7.94 10.47
C TRP A 373 15.30 6.57 10.99
N CYS A 374 15.33 6.34 12.30
CA CYS A 374 15.86 5.08 12.85
C CYS A 374 14.82 3.96 12.95
N GLU A 375 13.55 4.31 13.17
CA GLU A 375 12.49 3.35 13.51
C GLU A 375 11.17 3.75 12.86
N ALA A 376 10.27 2.78 12.74
CA ALA A 376 8.89 3.03 12.40
C ALA A 376 8.25 4.00 13.40
N ARG A 377 7.54 5.02 12.90
CA ARG A 377 6.82 5.98 13.73
C ARG A 377 5.69 5.33 14.52
N ASN A 378 4.97 4.42 13.87
CA ASN A 378 3.81 3.75 14.46
C ASN A 378 3.75 2.30 13.95
N SER A 379 4.26 1.36 14.77
CA SER A 379 4.27 -0.07 14.42
C SER A 379 2.86 -0.65 14.31
N SER A 380 1.90 -0.18 15.13
CA SER A 380 0.50 -0.59 15.04
C SER A 380 -0.14 -0.19 13.71
N PHE A 381 0.24 0.96 13.14
CA PHE A 381 -0.18 1.37 11.81
C PHE A 381 0.38 0.44 10.73
N LEU A 382 1.68 0.10 10.79
CA LEU A 382 2.29 -0.85 9.86
C LEU A 382 1.64 -2.24 9.95
N GLN A 383 1.38 -2.71 11.16
CA GLN A 383 0.67 -3.97 11.38
C GLN A 383 -0.72 -3.95 10.75
N ARG A 384 -1.42 -2.81 10.86
CA ARG A 384 -2.76 -2.63 10.29
C ARG A 384 -2.77 -2.67 8.76
N ILE A 385 -1.75 -2.15 8.08
CA ILE A 385 -1.67 -2.23 6.61
C ILE A 385 -1.09 -3.55 6.09
N SER A 386 -0.46 -4.36 6.96
CA SER A 386 0.27 -5.56 6.56
C SER A 386 -0.55 -6.57 5.76
N ALA A 387 -1.85 -6.72 6.08
CA ALA A 387 -2.73 -7.61 5.32
C ALA A 387 -2.89 -7.19 3.85
N LEU A 388 -2.74 -5.89 3.54
CA LEU A 388 -2.81 -5.36 2.18
C LEU A 388 -1.49 -5.43 1.41
N GLN A 389 -0.39 -5.85 2.04
CA GLN A 389 0.94 -5.93 1.39
C GLN A 389 1.06 -7.17 0.48
N SER A 390 0.30 -8.22 0.78
CA SER A 390 0.18 -9.41 -0.06
C SER A 390 -1.10 -9.35 -0.90
N PRO A 391 -1.11 -9.88 -2.14
CA PRO A 391 -2.33 -9.97 -2.91
C PRO A 391 -3.28 -11.02 -2.30
N PHE A 392 -4.57 -10.72 -2.27
CA PHE A 392 -5.62 -11.68 -1.90
C PHE A 392 -6.03 -12.55 -3.08
N GLN A 393 -6.09 -12.00 -4.29
CA GLN A 393 -6.59 -12.68 -5.49
C GLN A 393 -5.75 -12.36 -6.74
N GLY A 394 -6.03 -12.99 -7.88
CA GLY A 394 -5.42 -12.65 -9.17
C GLY A 394 -4.67 -13.81 -9.82
N PRO A 395 -4.20 -13.63 -11.06
CA PRO A 395 -3.59 -14.70 -11.84
C PRO A 395 -2.32 -15.22 -11.17
N GLY A 396 -2.13 -16.55 -11.18
CA GLY A 396 -0.91 -17.19 -10.67
C GLY A 396 -0.74 -17.18 -9.15
N ILE A 397 -1.70 -16.68 -8.37
CA ILE A 397 -1.71 -16.79 -6.90
C ILE A 397 -2.37 -18.13 -6.54
N SER A 398 -1.51 -19.12 -6.31
CA SER A 398 -1.72 -20.47 -5.75
C SER A 398 -3.16 -20.98 -5.68
N ASP A 399 -3.60 -21.69 -6.74
CA ASP A 399 -4.52 -22.83 -6.92
C ASP A 399 -5.64 -23.18 -5.90
N SER A 400 -5.98 -22.32 -4.94
CA SER A 400 -7.15 -22.51 -4.08
C SER A 400 -8.42 -21.97 -4.76
N ASN A 401 -9.53 -22.70 -4.63
CA ASN A 401 -10.81 -22.25 -5.15
C ASN A 401 -11.23 -20.93 -4.49
N MET A 402 -11.59 -19.92 -5.31
CA MET A 402 -12.07 -18.60 -4.89
C MET A 402 -12.98 -18.67 -3.66
N HIS A 403 -12.58 -18.03 -2.57
CA HIS A 403 -13.28 -18.02 -1.29
C HIS A 403 -13.33 -16.59 -0.73
N LYS A 404 -14.02 -16.43 0.40
CA LYS A 404 -14.07 -15.18 1.15
C LYS A 404 -13.17 -15.26 2.38
N ILE A 405 -12.59 -14.13 2.75
CA ILE A 405 -12.11 -13.87 4.11
C ILE A 405 -12.98 -12.77 4.73
N ILE A 406 -13.14 -12.80 6.05
CA ILE A 406 -13.90 -11.77 6.78
C ILE A 406 -12.87 -10.81 7.37
N PHE A 407 -12.64 -9.69 6.69
CA PHE A 407 -11.62 -8.69 7.01
C PHE A 407 -12.17 -7.60 7.94
N HIS A 408 -11.42 -7.21 8.96
CA HIS A 408 -11.78 -6.18 9.93
C HIS A 408 -10.89 -4.92 9.73
N PRO A 409 -11.39 -3.87 9.03
CA PRO A 409 -10.57 -2.75 8.55
C PRO A 409 -9.90 -1.91 9.63
N MET A 410 -10.49 -1.83 10.82
CA MET A 410 -9.92 -1.09 11.95
C MET A 410 -8.58 -1.69 12.43
N THR A 411 -8.47 -3.03 12.35
CA THR A 411 -7.29 -3.77 12.85
C THR A 411 -6.36 -4.26 11.76
N GLY A 412 -6.83 -4.34 10.50
CA GLY A 412 -6.07 -4.99 9.43
C GLY A 412 -6.00 -6.51 9.56
N GLN A 413 -6.82 -7.11 10.42
CA GLN A 413 -6.86 -8.54 10.70
C GLN A 413 -8.11 -9.17 10.10
N CYS A 414 -8.12 -10.50 10.04
CA CYS A 414 -9.27 -11.27 9.59
C CYS A 414 -9.83 -12.13 10.72
N VAL A 415 -11.06 -12.59 10.55
CA VAL A 415 -11.64 -13.61 11.42
C VAL A 415 -10.88 -14.91 11.24
N VAL A 416 -10.39 -15.44 12.36
CA VAL A 416 -9.65 -16.69 12.46
C VAL A 416 -10.26 -17.60 13.51
N ARG A 417 -9.98 -18.88 13.39
CA ARG A 417 -10.37 -19.90 14.36
C ARG A 417 -9.12 -20.60 14.86
N LYS A 418 -8.84 -20.51 16.16
CA LYS A 418 -7.67 -21.18 16.78
C LYS A 418 -7.91 -22.68 16.97
N SER A 419 -9.08 -23.05 17.45
CA SER A 419 -9.50 -24.44 17.61
C SER A 419 -11.01 -24.59 17.40
N LEU A 420 -11.54 -25.82 17.45
CA LEU A 420 -12.98 -26.07 17.38
C LEU A 420 -13.75 -25.57 18.61
N LEU A 421 -13.08 -25.44 19.77
CA LEU A 421 -13.71 -25.10 21.04
C LEU A 421 -13.51 -23.64 21.43
N ASP A 422 -12.51 -22.97 20.85
CA ASP A 422 -12.24 -21.57 21.14
C ASP A 422 -13.22 -20.64 20.41
N PRO A 423 -13.56 -19.49 21.01
CA PRO A 423 -14.27 -18.42 20.31
C PRO A 423 -13.52 -17.99 19.04
N LEU A 424 -14.27 -17.52 18.05
CA LEU A 424 -13.68 -16.85 16.89
C LEU A 424 -12.99 -15.56 17.35
N THR A 425 -11.79 -15.31 16.84
CA THR A 425 -11.03 -14.10 17.15
C THR A 425 -10.56 -13.40 15.89
N LEU A 426 -10.00 -12.20 16.03
CA LEU A 426 -9.19 -11.61 14.98
C LEU A 426 -7.76 -12.16 14.99
N GLY A 427 -7.16 -12.25 13.81
CA GLY A 427 -5.77 -12.66 13.63
C GLY A 427 -5.24 -12.38 12.21
N PRO A 428 -3.99 -12.75 11.92
CA PRO A 428 -3.42 -12.56 10.59
C PRO A 428 -4.27 -13.24 9.50
N CYS A 429 -4.51 -12.55 8.39
CA CYS A 429 -5.38 -13.06 7.33
C CYS A 429 -4.88 -14.33 6.63
N THR A 430 -3.58 -14.66 6.78
CA THR A 430 -3.00 -15.95 6.36
C THR A 430 -3.59 -17.15 7.09
N TYR A 431 -4.13 -16.95 8.29
CA TYR A 431 -4.75 -17.98 9.12
C TYR A 431 -6.28 -17.87 9.12
N SER A 432 -6.87 -17.06 8.23
CA SER A 432 -8.32 -17.03 8.08
C SER A 432 -8.84 -18.36 7.53
N GLU A 433 -10.09 -18.66 7.79
CA GLU A 433 -10.78 -19.80 7.21
C GLU A 433 -11.23 -19.49 5.77
N ALA A 434 -11.42 -20.51 4.94
CA ALA A 434 -11.98 -20.32 3.60
C ALA A 434 -13.49 -20.17 3.69
N TRP A 435 -14.00 -18.95 3.77
CA TRP A 435 -15.44 -18.72 3.87
C TRP A 435 -16.14 -18.80 2.51
N HIS A 436 -17.39 -19.22 2.52
CA HIS A 436 -18.33 -19.09 1.43
C HIS A 436 -19.55 -18.33 1.91
N TYR A 437 -19.84 -17.22 1.23
CA TYR A 437 -21.05 -16.43 1.45
C TYR A 437 -22.10 -16.86 0.42
N SER A 438 -23.11 -17.58 0.88
CA SER A 438 -24.13 -18.19 0.03
C SER A 438 -25.21 -17.17 -0.42
N PRO A 439 -25.99 -17.47 -1.48
CA PRO A 439 -27.16 -16.66 -1.84
C PRO A 439 -28.20 -16.53 -0.73
N ALA A 440 -28.27 -17.52 0.18
CA ALA A 440 -29.08 -17.49 1.39
C ALA A 440 -28.49 -16.62 2.52
N LYS A 441 -27.37 -15.93 2.25
CA LYS A 441 -26.65 -15.05 3.16
C LYS A 441 -26.03 -15.75 4.37
N ALA A 442 -25.80 -17.05 4.27
CA ALA A 442 -25.04 -17.79 5.27
C ALA A 442 -23.54 -17.69 4.98
N LEU A 443 -22.74 -17.40 6.02
CA LEU A 443 -21.29 -17.46 6.02
C LEU A 443 -20.86 -18.84 6.51
N THR A 444 -20.42 -19.69 5.58
CA THR A 444 -20.03 -21.09 5.84
C THR A 444 -18.54 -21.29 5.65
N ILE A 445 -17.92 -22.21 6.38
CA ILE A 445 -16.51 -22.58 6.17
C ILE A 445 -16.46 -23.70 5.13
N LYS A 446 -15.78 -23.46 4.01
CA LYS A 446 -15.65 -24.41 2.90
C LYS A 446 -15.06 -25.74 3.38
N GLY A 447 -15.64 -26.83 2.88
CA GLY A 447 -15.21 -28.19 3.25
C GLY A 447 -15.73 -28.65 4.62
N THR A 448 -16.56 -27.85 5.30
CA THR A 448 -17.17 -28.20 6.59
C THR A 448 -18.67 -27.93 6.57
N TYR A 449 -19.36 -28.31 7.65
CA TYR A 449 -20.76 -27.97 7.90
C TYR A 449 -20.93 -26.69 8.74
N PHE A 450 -19.84 -26.03 9.11
CA PHE A 450 -19.88 -24.90 10.03
C PHE A 450 -20.32 -23.62 9.34
N CYS A 451 -21.20 -22.87 10.01
CA CYS A 451 -21.55 -21.49 9.67
C CYS A 451 -21.51 -20.58 10.88
N LEU A 452 -21.26 -19.30 10.63
CA LEU A 452 -21.31 -18.25 11.63
C LEU A 452 -22.75 -18.05 12.10
N GLN A 453 -22.96 -18.07 13.42
CA GLN A 453 -24.25 -17.88 14.07
C GLN A 453 -24.21 -16.79 15.14
N ALA A 454 -25.26 -15.97 15.18
CA ALA A 454 -25.57 -15.04 16.25
C ALA A 454 -26.37 -15.76 17.35
N GLN A 455 -25.81 -15.91 18.55
CA GLN A 455 -26.53 -16.58 19.63
C GLN A 455 -27.44 -15.61 20.37
N GLU A 456 -26.83 -14.65 21.06
CA GLU A 456 -27.49 -13.71 21.95
C GLU A 456 -26.78 -12.37 21.90
N LEU A 457 -27.49 -11.30 22.26
CA LEU A 457 -26.91 -9.98 22.41
C LEU A 457 -25.82 -9.97 23.50
N GLY A 458 -24.65 -9.40 23.17
CA GLY A 458 -23.49 -9.29 24.06
C GLY A 458 -22.71 -10.60 24.25
N LYS A 459 -23.00 -11.65 23.48
CA LYS A 459 -22.30 -12.94 23.56
C LYS A 459 -21.36 -13.17 22.37
N PRO A 460 -20.36 -14.07 22.50
CA PRO A 460 -19.53 -14.48 21.39
C PRO A 460 -20.35 -15.03 20.21
N ALA A 461 -19.97 -14.68 18.99
CA ALA A 461 -20.46 -15.35 17.80
C ALA A 461 -19.89 -16.78 17.75
N LYS A 462 -20.71 -17.77 17.38
CA LYS A 462 -20.32 -19.19 17.37
C LYS A 462 -20.36 -19.80 15.98
N LEU A 463 -19.72 -20.94 15.84
CA LEU A 463 -19.91 -21.82 14.69
C LEU A 463 -20.96 -22.87 15.01
N GLY A 464 -22.02 -22.93 14.20
CA GLY A 464 -23.05 -23.96 14.28
C GLY A 464 -23.13 -24.77 12.99
N ILE A 465 -23.95 -25.82 13.00
CA ILE A 465 -24.18 -26.70 11.84
C ILE A 465 -25.55 -26.48 11.17
N ILE A 466 -26.43 -25.69 11.79
CA ILE A 466 -27.75 -25.36 11.28
C ILE A 466 -27.67 -23.99 10.60
N CYS A 467 -27.47 -24.01 9.28
CA CYS A 467 -27.16 -22.81 8.50
C CYS A 467 -28.36 -22.21 7.76
N ALA A 468 -29.57 -22.70 8.03
CA ALA A 468 -30.81 -22.25 7.40
C ALA A 468 -31.60 -21.25 8.25
N ASP A 469 -31.32 -21.20 9.55
CA ASP A 469 -32.05 -20.41 10.53
C ASP A 469 -31.77 -18.91 10.38
N SER A 470 -32.61 -18.07 10.98
CA SER A 470 -32.44 -16.62 10.89
C SER A 470 -31.14 -16.14 11.54
N ASN A 471 -30.63 -16.89 12.52
CA ASN A 471 -29.42 -16.55 13.26
C ASN A 471 -28.10 -16.91 12.55
N SER A 472 -28.18 -17.61 11.41
CA SER A 472 -27.04 -17.88 10.54
C SER A 472 -27.03 -17.01 9.28
N ARG A 473 -28.00 -16.10 9.11
CA ARG A 473 -28.10 -15.18 7.97
C ARG A 473 -27.47 -13.85 8.33
N TRP A 474 -26.49 -13.41 7.53
CA TRP A 474 -25.71 -12.21 7.77
C TRP A 474 -25.86 -11.22 6.63
N ASP A 475 -26.58 -10.13 6.89
CA ASP A 475 -26.91 -9.08 5.93
C ASP A 475 -25.94 -7.89 6.05
N PRO A 476 -25.31 -7.42 4.95
CA PRO A 476 -24.58 -6.15 4.94
C PRO A 476 -25.56 -4.97 4.88
N ILE A 477 -26.03 -4.52 6.05
CA ILE A 477 -27.19 -3.61 6.14
C ILE A 477 -26.89 -2.12 5.97
N SER A 478 -25.62 -1.71 6.03
CA SER A 478 -25.25 -0.30 6.12
C SER A 478 -24.89 0.33 4.77
N ASP A 479 -24.81 1.66 4.70
CA ASP A 479 -24.39 2.40 3.50
C ASP A 479 -22.97 2.03 3.08
N SER A 480 -22.06 1.86 4.04
CA SER A 480 -20.70 1.36 3.81
C SER A 480 -20.63 -0.13 3.44
N LYS A 481 -21.74 -0.86 3.56
CA LYS A 481 -21.82 -2.33 3.41
C LYS A 481 -20.91 -3.11 4.34
N MET A 482 -20.51 -2.53 5.47
CA MET A 482 -19.57 -3.16 6.42
C MET A 482 -20.21 -3.63 7.73
N HIS A 483 -21.48 -3.34 8.01
CA HIS A 483 -22.17 -3.94 9.16
C HIS A 483 -22.80 -5.27 8.74
N LEU A 484 -22.23 -6.38 9.20
CA LEU A 484 -22.82 -7.71 9.05
C LEU A 484 -23.84 -7.94 10.17
N SER A 485 -25.12 -7.94 9.81
CA SER A 485 -26.24 -8.02 10.76
C SER A 485 -26.97 -9.35 10.69
N SER A 486 -27.41 -9.87 11.83
CA SER A 486 -28.17 -11.13 11.94
C SER A 486 -29.30 -11.01 12.98
N LYS A 487 -30.07 -12.08 13.12
CA LYS A 487 -31.11 -12.24 14.15
C LYS A 487 -30.62 -13.18 15.24
N ALA A 488 -30.47 -12.73 16.47
CA ALA A 488 -30.17 -13.63 17.58
C ALA A 488 -31.32 -14.64 17.83
N GLU A 489 -31.07 -15.67 18.65
CA GLU A 489 -32.04 -16.73 18.93
C GLU A 489 -33.33 -16.18 19.60
N ASP A 490 -33.23 -15.06 20.32
CA ASP A 490 -34.36 -14.32 20.91
C ASP A 490 -35.11 -13.40 19.93
N GLY A 491 -34.67 -13.33 18.66
CA GLY A 491 -35.23 -12.49 17.60
C GLY A 491 -34.70 -11.06 17.53
N SER A 492 -33.83 -10.65 18.46
CA SER A 492 -33.18 -9.34 18.44
C SER A 492 -32.27 -9.18 17.21
N SER A 493 -32.17 -7.96 16.68
CA SER A 493 -31.23 -7.65 15.60
C SER A 493 -29.87 -7.32 16.18
N VAL A 494 -28.83 -8.00 15.72
CA VAL A 494 -27.45 -7.80 16.17
C VAL A 494 -26.53 -7.56 14.99
N CYS A 495 -25.39 -6.92 15.24
CA CYS A 495 -24.28 -6.80 14.31
C CYS A 495 -23.06 -7.54 14.86
N LEU A 496 -22.27 -8.11 13.94
CA LEU A 496 -20.96 -8.63 14.28
C LEU A 496 -20.09 -7.48 14.80
N ASP A 497 -19.39 -7.72 15.89
CA ASP A 497 -18.56 -6.75 16.59
C ASP A 497 -17.32 -7.45 17.15
N VAL A 498 -16.36 -6.66 17.63
CA VAL A 498 -15.13 -7.15 18.22
C VAL A 498 -15.04 -6.62 19.64
N ASP A 499 -14.86 -7.52 20.59
CA ASP A 499 -14.48 -7.15 21.95
C ASP A 499 -13.06 -6.56 21.94
N PRO A 500 -12.88 -5.28 22.31
CA PRO A 500 -11.61 -4.59 22.15
C PRO A 500 -10.51 -5.08 23.09
N ASP A 501 -10.87 -5.76 24.18
CA ASP A 501 -9.94 -6.23 25.20
C ASP A 501 -9.42 -7.64 24.87
N THR A 502 -10.26 -8.46 24.22
CA THR A 502 -9.98 -9.88 23.96
C THR A 502 -9.80 -10.24 22.50
N ASN A 503 -10.15 -9.35 21.56
CA ASN A 503 -10.28 -9.62 20.12
C ASN A 503 -11.26 -10.74 19.75
N ILE A 504 -12.15 -11.12 20.67
CA ILE A 504 -13.19 -12.12 20.42
C ILE A 504 -14.30 -11.48 19.59
N LEU A 505 -14.80 -12.23 18.61
CA LEU A 505 -15.98 -11.86 17.84
C LEU A 505 -17.22 -12.01 18.72
N VAL A 506 -17.96 -10.92 18.88
CA VAL A 506 -19.21 -10.86 19.65
C VAL A 506 -20.35 -10.33 18.79
N THR A 507 -21.57 -10.46 19.27
CA THR A 507 -22.76 -9.89 18.63
C THR A 507 -23.39 -8.81 19.49
N ASN A 508 -23.35 -7.56 19.06
CA ASN A 508 -23.87 -6.41 19.79
C ASN A 508 -25.00 -5.71 19.01
N GLU A 509 -25.67 -4.75 19.64
CA GLU A 509 -26.61 -3.88 18.93
C GLU A 509 -25.87 -3.14 17.81
N CYS A 510 -26.49 -3.07 16.63
CA CYS A 510 -25.92 -2.37 15.50
C CYS A 510 -25.81 -0.87 15.79
N LYS A 511 -24.59 -0.32 15.76
CA LYS A 511 -24.35 1.11 16.01
C LYS A 511 -24.16 1.90 14.73
N CYS A 512 -24.35 3.21 14.82
CA CYS A 512 -24.03 4.20 13.79
C CYS A 512 -24.68 3.98 12.40
N LEU A 513 -25.81 3.27 12.31
CA LEU A 513 -26.49 3.03 11.03
C LEU A 513 -27.04 4.31 10.39
N SER A 514 -27.43 5.31 11.18
CA SER A 514 -27.86 6.61 10.67
C SER A 514 -27.73 7.74 11.71
N ARG A 515 -27.70 9.00 11.22
CA ARG A 515 -27.90 10.28 11.95
C ARG A 515 -26.88 10.67 13.03
N ASP A 516 -26.19 9.74 13.68
CA ASP A 516 -25.22 10.10 14.73
C ASP A 516 -23.82 10.33 14.15
N LYS A 517 -23.33 11.57 14.26
CA LYS A 517 -21.99 11.99 13.81
C LYS A 517 -20.87 11.71 14.83
N TRP A 518 -21.23 11.48 16.08
CA TRP A 518 -20.29 11.18 17.16
C TRP A 518 -20.05 9.68 17.32
N CYS A 519 -20.93 8.87 16.75
CA CYS A 519 -20.84 7.43 16.78
C CYS A 519 -19.65 6.90 15.95
N ASP A 520 -18.94 5.91 16.51
CA ASP A 520 -17.84 5.21 15.86
C ASP A 520 -18.22 3.76 15.52
N PRO A 521 -18.39 3.42 14.23
CA PRO A 521 -18.77 2.07 13.81
C PRO A 521 -17.58 1.12 13.66
N ALA A 522 -16.34 1.58 13.89
CA ALA A 522 -15.13 0.88 13.44
C ALA A 522 -15.03 -0.59 13.89
N SER A 523 -15.43 -0.90 15.13
CA SER A 523 -15.40 -2.27 15.67
C SER A 523 -16.44 -3.21 15.05
N GLN A 524 -17.49 -2.67 14.43
CA GLN A 524 -18.55 -3.44 13.76
C GLN A 524 -18.37 -3.48 12.24
N TRP A 525 -17.27 -2.91 11.72
CA TRP A 525 -17.00 -2.93 10.30
C TRP A 525 -16.24 -4.19 9.91
N PHE A 526 -16.89 -5.01 9.09
CA PHE A 526 -16.32 -6.19 8.47
C PHE A 526 -16.56 -6.18 6.97
N LYS A 527 -15.57 -6.62 6.21
CA LYS A 527 -15.63 -6.70 4.75
C LYS A 527 -15.43 -8.15 4.31
N LEU A 528 -16.31 -8.64 3.44
CA LEU A 528 -16.18 -9.94 2.81
C LEU A 528 -15.30 -9.81 1.57
N VAL A 529 -14.03 -10.20 1.67
CA VAL A 529 -13.01 -9.99 0.63
C VAL A 529 -12.79 -11.27 -0.16
N ASP A 530 -12.75 -11.17 -1.49
CA ASP A 530 -12.40 -12.29 -2.36
C ASP A 530 -10.92 -12.65 -2.25
N SER A 531 -10.64 -13.94 -2.11
CA SER A 531 -9.30 -14.48 -1.96
C SER A 531 -9.14 -15.79 -2.74
N THR A 532 -8.01 -15.91 -3.42
CA THR A 532 -7.49 -17.18 -3.96
C THR A 532 -6.19 -17.58 -3.25
N ARG A 533 -5.73 -16.80 -2.27
CA ARG A 533 -4.55 -17.09 -1.47
C ARG A 533 -4.73 -18.39 -0.70
N SER A 534 -3.75 -19.29 -0.78
CA SER A 534 -3.72 -20.47 0.09
C SER A 534 -3.72 -20.05 1.55
N LEU A 535 -4.58 -20.68 2.33
CA LEU A 535 -4.65 -20.49 3.77
C LEU A 535 -3.61 -21.41 4.41
N GLY A 536 -2.90 -20.92 5.42
CA GLY A 536 -2.04 -21.78 6.25
C GLY A 536 -2.95 -22.79 6.95
N GLY A 537 -2.67 -24.08 6.79
CA GLY A 537 -3.47 -25.11 7.44
C GLY A 537 -3.33 -25.02 8.97
N PRO A 538 -4.27 -25.57 9.75
CA PRO A 538 -4.11 -25.67 11.20
C PRO A 538 -2.86 -26.46 11.63
N GLU A 539 -2.24 -27.27 10.76
CA GLU A 539 -0.97 -27.96 11.05
C GLU A 539 0.25 -27.01 11.15
N ASP A 540 0.24 -25.85 10.47
CA ASP A 540 1.34 -24.88 10.54
C ASP A 540 1.33 -24.05 11.85
N SER A 541 0.21 -24.08 12.58
CA SER A 541 0.04 -23.34 13.85
C SER A 541 0.85 -23.91 15.02
N TYR A 542 1.39 -25.13 14.89
CA TYR A 542 2.14 -25.80 15.96
C TYR A 542 3.65 -25.56 15.92
N ASN A 543 4.20 -25.05 14.81
CA ASN A 543 5.66 -25.00 14.60
C ASN A 543 6.29 -23.60 14.69
N VAL A 544 5.54 -22.54 15.02
CA VAL A 544 6.06 -21.15 15.03
C VAL A 544 6.23 -20.59 16.45
N LEU A 545 5.89 -21.34 17.50
CA LEU A 545 6.00 -20.86 18.89
C LEU A 545 7.31 -21.23 19.61
N ASP A 546 8.28 -21.88 18.97
CA ASP A 546 9.49 -22.39 19.67
C ASP A 546 10.84 -21.92 19.11
N SER A 547 10.89 -20.73 18.47
CA SER A 547 12.17 -20.14 18.02
C SER A 547 12.50 -18.79 18.64
N ARG A 548 11.91 -18.44 19.79
CA ARG A 548 12.25 -17.24 20.57
C ARG A 548 12.29 -17.50 22.07
N SER A 549 13.23 -18.33 22.53
CA SER A 549 13.98 -18.05 23.76
C SER A 549 15.08 -19.09 23.94
N THR A 550 16.33 -18.70 23.76
CA THR A 550 17.46 -18.97 24.67
C THR A 550 18.73 -18.53 23.95
N ASP A 551 19.23 -17.35 24.28
CA ASP A 551 20.67 -17.09 24.31
C ASP A 551 20.93 -15.84 25.14
N GLY A 552 21.69 -16.01 26.23
CA GLY A 552 22.29 -14.91 26.96
C GLY A 552 22.10 -14.93 28.48
N ALA A 553 22.92 -15.69 29.20
CA ALA A 553 23.38 -15.27 30.53
C ALA A 553 24.76 -15.87 30.86
N SER A 554 25.73 -14.97 30.80
CA SER A 554 27.14 -14.97 31.21
C SER A 554 27.60 -15.96 32.29
N ALA A 555 28.75 -16.58 32.03
CA ALA A 555 29.69 -17.05 33.05
C ALA A 555 30.74 -15.96 33.31
N VAL A 556 30.76 -15.40 34.51
CA VAL A 556 31.90 -14.68 35.09
C VAL A 556 31.97 -15.05 36.58
N ILE A 557 33.04 -15.78 36.90
CA ILE A 557 33.55 -16.23 38.22
C ILE A 557 32.74 -17.33 38.92
#